data_AF-A0A9E3AYT6-F1
#
_entry.id   AF-A0A9E3AYT6-F1
#
_cell.length_a   1.000
_cell.length_b   1.000
_cell.length_c   1.000
_cell.angle_alpha   90.00
_cell.angle_beta   90.00
_cell.angle_gamma   90.00
#
_symmetry.space_group_name_H-M   'P 1'
#
loop_
_entity.id
_entity.type
_entity.pdbx_description
1 polymer ?
#
loop_
_entity_poly.entity_id
_entity_poly.type
_entity_poly.pdbx_seq_one_letter_code
_entity_poly.pdbx_strand_id
1 'polypeptide(L)' 'AKPVRAGDNVSPIIITSNDLAAGWASGPSGEALYSLVPGGRRQHEYALRGGVNLVMYALTGNYKADQVHAPALLERLGQ' A
#
# COMPACT_ATOMS: atom_id res chain seq x y z
N ALA A 1 5.21 -29.97 10.94
CA ALA A 1 4.24 -28.85 10.98
C ALA A 1 3.42 -28.87 9.70
N LYS A 2 2.10 -28.66 9.77
CA LYS A 2 1.23 -28.58 8.59
C LYS A 2 1.54 -27.26 7.86
N PRO A 3 1.78 -27.24 6.53
CA PRO A 3 2.05 -25.98 5.85
C PRO A 3 0.83 -25.07 5.99
N VAL A 4 1.07 -23.80 6.35
CA VAL A 4 0.05 -22.77 6.35
C VAL A 4 -0.52 -22.74 4.93
N ARG A 5 -1.82 -23.04 4.79
CA ARG A 5 -2.51 -22.83 3.51
C ARG A 5 -2.39 -21.34 3.21
N ALA A 6 -1.82 -20.99 2.06
CA ALA A 6 -1.78 -19.62 1.59
C ALA A 6 -3.22 -19.13 1.46
N GLY A 7 -3.70 -18.37 2.43
CA GLY A 7 -4.98 -17.68 2.34
C GLY A 7 -4.89 -16.65 1.22
N ASP A 8 -5.91 -16.66 0.35
CA ASP A 8 -6.27 -15.62 -0.63
C ASP A 8 -5.14 -14.99 -1.47
N ASN A 9 -4.01 -15.68 -1.65
CA ASN A 9 -2.79 -15.20 -2.33
C ASN A 9 -2.19 -13.90 -1.74
N VAL A 10 -2.42 -13.65 -0.45
CA VAL A 10 -1.85 -12.50 0.26
C VAL A 10 -0.67 -12.89 1.14
N SER A 11 0.29 -11.99 1.27
CA SER A 11 1.46 -12.09 2.12
C SER A 11 1.02 -11.93 3.58
N PRO A 12 1.19 -12.97 4.43
CA PRO A 12 0.77 -12.90 5.83
C PRO A 12 1.69 -12.04 6.70
N ILE A 13 2.89 -11.73 6.21
CA ILE A 13 3.90 -10.92 6.91
C ILE A 13 4.55 -9.98 5.88
N ILE A 14 4.70 -8.71 6.25
CA ILE A 14 5.40 -7.70 5.48
C ILE A 14 6.49 -7.11 6.36
N ILE A 15 7.74 -7.13 5.88
CA ILE A 15 8.92 -6.62 6.57
C ILE A 15 9.53 -5.53 5.69
N THR A 16 9.90 -4.42 6.32
CA THR A 16 10.45 -3.22 5.67
C THR A 16 11.73 -2.80 6.37
N SER A 17 12.71 -2.29 5.64
CA SER A 17 13.91 -1.66 6.19
C SER A 17 13.67 -0.23 6.67
N ASN A 18 12.55 0.38 6.28
CA ASN A 18 12.19 1.76 6.59
C ASN A 18 11.26 1.80 7.81
N ASP A 19 11.44 2.82 8.65
CA ASP A 19 10.51 3.16 9.73
C ASP A 19 9.22 3.79 9.15
N LEU A 20 8.25 2.93 8.83
CA LEU A 20 6.96 3.36 8.31
C LEU A 20 6.12 4.08 9.37
N ALA A 21 6.29 3.76 10.66
CA ALA A 21 5.54 4.42 11.72
C ALA A 21 5.92 5.90 11.80
N ALA A 22 7.22 6.21 11.80
CA ALA A 22 7.70 7.59 11.69
C ALA A 22 7.29 8.24 10.36
N GLY A 23 7.30 7.46 9.27
CA GLY A 23 6.84 7.88 7.95
C GLY A 23 5.34 8.21 7.84
N TRP A 24 4.50 7.69 8.72
CA TRP A 24 3.05 7.95 8.72
C TRP A 24 2.63 9.01 9.75
N ALA A 25 3.50 9.30 10.71
CA ALA A 25 3.23 10.26 11.78
C ALA A 25 3.01 11.66 11.20
N SER A 26 1.77 12.13 11.28
CA SER A 26 1.33 13.42 10.75
C SER A 26 0.86 14.34 11.85
N GLY A 27 1.22 15.62 11.76
CA GLY A 27 0.70 16.66 12.64
C GLY A 27 -0.70 17.10 12.22
N PRO A 28 -1.32 18.03 12.97
CA PRO A 28 -2.71 18.45 12.73
C PRO A 28 -2.95 19.03 11.33
N SER A 29 -1.95 19.61 10.67
CA SER A 29 -2.04 20.13 9.30
C SER A 29 -1.52 19.16 8.22
N GLY A 30 -1.24 17.91 8.57
CA GLY A 30 -0.81 16.86 7.63
C GLY A 30 0.69 16.89 7.25
N GLU A 31 1.47 17.75 7.89
CA GLU A 31 2.93 17.75 7.84
C GLU A 31 3.53 16.53 8.56
N ALA A 32 4.71 16.11 8.14
CA ALA A 32 5.42 15.01 8.81
C ALA A 32 5.85 15.44 10.21
N LEU A 33 5.61 14.60 11.22
CA LEU A 33 6.08 14.84 12.59
C LEU A 33 7.58 14.54 12.74
N TYR A 34 8.12 13.63 11.94
CA TYR A 34 9.53 13.24 11.98
C TYR A 34 10.24 13.56 10.67
N SER A 35 11.55 13.81 10.76
CA SER A 35 12.39 14.00 9.59
C SER A 35 12.54 12.69 8.82
N LEU A 36 12.38 12.74 7.50
CA LEU A 36 12.63 11.64 6.60
C LEU A 36 13.97 11.88 5.90
N VAL A 37 14.75 10.83 5.63
CA VAL A 37 16.06 10.92 4.98
C VAL A 37 16.03 10.06 3.70
N PRO A 38 16.49 10.57 2.53
CA PRO A 38 17.01 11.92 2.26
C PRO A 38 15.95 13.05 2.26
N GLY A 39 14.66 12.71 2.34
CA GLY A 39 13.64 13.60 2.89
C GLY A 39 12.73 14.34 1.93
N GLY A 40 11.86 15.15 2.54
CA GLY A 40 10.93 16.08 1.91
C GLY A 40 9.47 15.65 1.95
N ARG A 41 8.58 16.62 1.66
CA ARG A 41 7.12 16.42 1.63
C ARG A 41 6.68 15.29 0.69
N ARG A 42 7.41 15.05 -0.40
CA ARG A 42 7.15 13.96 -1.34
C ARG A 42 7.39 12.58 -0.71
N GLN A 43 8.44 12.43 0.11
CA GLN A 43 8.69 11.16 0.79
C GLN A 43 7.61 10.87 1.84
N HIS A 44 7.13 11.90 2.54
CA HIS A 44 6.00 11.79 3.48
C HIS A 44 4.71 11.35 2.75
N GLU A 45 4.41 11.99 1.63
CA GLU A 45 3.27 11.61 0.79
C GLU A 45 3.37 10.15 0.31
N TYR A 46 4.54 9.69 -0.13
CA TYR A 46 4.73 8.30 -0.52
C TYR A 46 4.59 7.33 0.64
N ALA A 47 5.05 7.69 1.85
CA ALA A 47 4.83 6.87 3.03
C ALA A 47 3.34 6.70 3.31
N LEU A 48 2.56 7.79 3.31
CA LEU A 48 1.10 7.77 3.47
C LEU A 48 0.41 6.90 2.40
N ARG A 49 0.75 7.09 1.12
CA ARG A 49 0.25 6.27 0.01
C ARG A 49 0.60 4.78 0.20
N GLY A 50 1.80 4.49 0.70
CA GLY A 50 2.24 3.15 1.06
C GLY A 50 1.37 2.54 2.16
N GLY A 51 1.04 3.31 3.21
CA GLY A 51 0.16 2.88 4.30
C GLY A 51 -1.26 2.57 3.81
N VAL A 52 -1.85 3.45 2.99
CA VAL A 52 -3.17 3.19 2.39
C VAL A 52 -3.15 1.92 1.54
N ASN A 53 -2.12 1.76 0.69
CA ASN A 53 -1.96 0.56 -0.14
C ASN A 53 -1.83 -0.71 0.71
N LEU A 54 -1.17 -0.63 1.87
CA LEU A 54 -1.01 -1.75 2.79
C LEU A 54 -2.33 -2.12 3.46
N VAL A 55 -3.11 -1.14 3.91
CA VAL A 55 -4.45 -1.37 4.49
C VAL A 55 -5.37 -1.97 3.44
N MET A 56 -5.39 -1.40 2.23
CA MET A 56 -6.17 -1.95 1.12
C MET A 56 -5.74 -3.38 0.83
N TYR A 57 -4.43 -3.65 0.72
CA TYR A 57 -3.92 -5.01 0.51
C TYR A 57 -4.37 -5.99 1.60
N ALA A 58 -4.26 -5.61 2.87
CA ALA A 58 -4.64 -6.48 3.97
C ALA A 58 -6.15 -6.77 4.04
N LEU A 59 -6.98 -5.77 3.71
CA LEU A 59 -8.43 -5.87 3.86
C LEU A 59 -9.14 -6.44 2.64
N THR A 60 -8.52 -6.35 1.47
CA THR A 60 -9.16 -6.75 0.20
C THR A 60 -8.41 -7.87 -0.50
N GLY A 61 -7.11 -8.03 -0.19
CA GLY A 61 -6.19 -8.95 -0.84
C GLY A 61 -5.90 -8.64 -2.30
N ASN A 62 -6.92 -8.69 -3.13
CA ASN A 62 -6.85 -8.64 -4.57
C ASN A 62 -7.21 -7.27 -5.18
N TYR A 63 -7.28 -6.17 -4.42
CA TYR A 63 -7.73 -4.87 -4.98
C TYR A 63 -6.92 -4.39 -6.20
N LYS A 64 -5.64 -4.76 -6.30
CA LYS A 64 -4.82 -4.47 -7.48
C LYS A 64 -4.93 -5.54 -8.58
N ALA A 65 -5.41 -6.73 -8.25
CA ALA A 65 -5.74 -7.73 -9.26
C ALA A 65 -6.91 -7.26 -10.13
N ASP A 66 -7.83 -6.41 -9.63
CA ASP A 66 -8.89 -5.82 -10.46
C ASP A 66 -8.35 -5.02 -11.65
N GLN A 67 -7.11 -4.51 -11.59
CA GLN A 67 -6.48 -3.85 -12.74
C GLN A 67 -6.20 -4.82 -13.92
N VAL A 68 -6.09 -6.13 -13.69
CA VAL A 68 -5.92 -7.11 -14.77
C VAL A 68 -7.16 -7.16 -15.68
N HIS A 69 -8.32 -6.77 -15.17
CA HIS A 69 -9.58 -6.72 -15.92
C HIS A 69 -9.79 -5.39 -16.65
N ALA A 70 -8.99 -4.36 -16.37
CA ALA A 70 -9.14 -3.03 -16.97
C ALA A 70 -9.03 -3.03 -18.52
N PRO A 71 -8.09 -3.75 -19.16
CA PRO A 71 -8.04 -3.83 -20.62
C PRO A 71 -9.33 -4.39 -21.23
N ALA A 72 -9.88 -5.46 -20.63
CA ALA A 72 -11.12 -6.09 -21.09
C ALA A 72 -12.35 -5.19 -20.90
N LEU A 73 -12.37 -4.34 -19.87
CA LEU A 73 -13.44 -3.36 -19.65
C LEU A 73 -13.36 -2.18 -20.64
N LEU A 74 -12.15 -1.72 -20.97
CA LEU A 74 -11.93 -0.67 -21.96
C LEU A 74 -12.31 -1.12 -23.37
N GLU A 75 -12.01 -2.38 -23.71
CA GLU A 75 -12.38 -2.98 -25.00
C GLU A 75 -13.92 -3.07 -25.18
N ARG A 76 -14.67 -3.30 -24.09
CA ARG A 76 -16.14 -3.34 -24.09
C ARG A 76 -16.82 -1.97 -24.11
N LEU A 77 -16.14 -0.91 -23.68
CA LEU A 77 -16.65 0.48 -23.73
C LEU A 77 -16.37 1.17 -25.07
N GLY A 78 -15.41 0.65 -25.85
CA GLY A 78 -15.09 1.12 -27.19
C GLY A 78 -15.92 0.46 -28.31
N GLN A 79 -16.78 -0.50 -27.97
CA GLN A 79 -17.85 -1.04 -28.82
C GLN A 79 -19.16 -0.29 -28.53
#